data_AF-A0A0J8GGE7-F1
#
_entry.id   AF-A0A0J8GGE7-F1
#
_cell.length_a   1.000
_cell.length_b   1.000
_cell.length_c   1.000
_cell.angle_alpha   90.00
_cell.angle_beta   90.00
_cell.angle_gamma   90.00
#
_symmetry.space_group_name_H-M   'P 1'
#
loop_
_entity.id
_entity.type
_entity.pdbx_description
1 polymer ?
#
loop_
_entity_poly.entity_id
_entity_poly.type
_entity_poly.pdbx_seq_one_letter_code
_entity_poly.pdbx_strand_id
1 'polypeptide(L)'
;MKYEQLAKDILENVGGTENINSVFHCITRLRFKLKDEKIANTDKIKSLDGVVSVIQSGGQYQVVIGNNVPDVYKAVLEVGGINPEGSSDADSGSGGNIFNRFIDMISGVFTPVLGVLAATGMIKGFAAAFLAFGWLTAESGTYQILYAIGDCLFYFFPIFLGYTASKKFGGNIFIGMAIGAALVYPTLAGILTGKPEYVLFAGTIFESPIHVTFLGIPVILMSYSSSVIPIIIATWFASKVEKLARKVIPDVIKTFIVPFVTLLIVVPLTFMVIGPIATWAGQLLGAGTIWVYDLSPVIAGLILGGFWQVFVIFGLHWGLIPIAINNLTQLHYDPILAMSFGASFAQIGAVLAVMLKTKNQKLKSLSVPAFISGIFGVTEPAIYGVTLPLKKPFIMSCIGGAVAGGIIGFSEVKSYIMGGLGIFGFPNFIKPGSPVDSTMWAVVIAVIVAFILGFILTYVIGFKDPANAEAKTEDVSRETETLIEREVLSSPIEGDVITLAEVKDEAFSSGALGKGAAVVPVDGKLYAPANGTITTMFPTGHAVGITTDDGAEILIHVGMDTVQLNGKHFTTHVKQGDRVTKGQLLTEFDIAEIVAAGYDITTPVIITNSDKYLDILVIDDKTVKVGERLITLVI
;
A
#
# COMPACT_ATOMS: atom_id res chain seq x y z
N MET A 1 17.57 -0.96 15.29
CA MET A 1 16.55 -1.63 14.43
C MET A 1 16.90 -1.47 12.94
N LYS A 2 16.43 -2.36 12.04
CA LYS A 2 16.78 -2.37 10.60
C LYS A 2 16.66 -1.02 9.86
N TYR A 3 15.72 -0.16 10.25
CA TYR A 3 15.46 1.14 9.59
C TYR A 3 15.74 2.36 10.47
N GLU A 4 16.48 2.18 11.57
CA GLU A 4 16.70 3.25 12.53
C GLU A 4 17.52 4.40 11.95
N GLN A 5 18.51 4.11 11.11
CA GLN A 5 19.33 5.13 10.46
C GLN A 5 18.51 5.94 9.45
N LEU A 6 17.77 5.25 8.57
CA LEU A 6 16.85 5.89 7.63
C LEU A 6 15.81 6.77 8.35
N ALA A 7 15.29 6.30 9.50
CA ALA A 7 14.38 7.08 10.32
C ALA A 7 15.01 8.37 10.87
N LYS A 8 16.25 8.29 11.39
CA LYS A 8 17.03 9.47 11.86
C LYS A 8 17.26 10.45 10.72
N ASP A 9 17.72 9.96 9.58
CA ASP A 9 18.04 10.79 8.42
C ASP A 9 16.78 11.47 7.86
N ILE A 10 15.65 10.76 7.80
CA ILE A 10 14.37 11.37 7.41
C ILE A 10 13.97 12.45 8.42
N LEU A 11 14.00 12.18 9.73
CA LEU A 11 13.61 13.13 10.77
C LEU A 11 14.47 14.40 10.74
N GLU A 12 15.78 14.27 10.59
CA GLU A 12 16.69 15.40 10.49
C GLU A 12 16.36 16.26 9.27
N ASN A 13 16.18 15.62 8.11
CA ASN A 13 16.00 16.35 6.85
C ASN A 13 14.56 16.86 6.64
N VAL A 14 13.56 16.42 7.41
CA VAL A 14 12.24 17.06 7.42
C VAL A 14 12.18 18.28 8.35
N GLY A 15 13.29 18.63 9.02
CA GLY A 15 13.38 19.78 9.92
C GLY A 15 13.19 19.43 11.40
N GLY A 16 13.47 18.19 11.80
CA GLY A 16 13.36 17.73 13.17
C GLY A 16 11.94 17.37 13.59
N THR A 17 11.81 16.82 14.80
CA THR A 17 10.51 16.47 15.38
C THR A 17 9.67 17.73 15.66
N GLU A 18 10.30 18.87 15.90
CA GLU A 18 9.63 20.17 16.05
C GLU A 18 8.90 20.64 14.78
N ASN A 19 9.32 20.24 13.58
CA ASN A 19 8.66 20.62 12.32
C ASN A 19 7.52 19.66 11.92
N ILE A 20 7.29 18.59 12.70
CA ILE A 20 6.28 17.57 12.39
C ILE A 20 5.02 17.82 13.22
N ASN A 21 3.89 18.10 12.56
CA ASN A 21 2.57 18.14 13.21
C ASN A 21 2.04 16.73 13.44
N SER A 22 2.16 15.86 12.43
CA SER A 22 1.81 14.45 12.54
C SER A 22 2.51 13.62 11.47
N VAL A 23 2.70 12.34 11.77
CA VAL A 23 3.20 11.34 10.82
C VAL A 23 2.24 10.16 10.78
N PHE A 24 1.95 9.68 9.59
CA PHE A 24 1.16 8.46 9.36
C PHE A 24 1.67 7.78 8.08
N HIS A 25 1.15 6.61 7.77
CA HIS A 25 1.65 5.87 6.63
C HIS A 25 0.55 5.09 5.90
N CYS A 26 0.80 4.78 4.63
CA CYS A 26 0.10 3.74 3.90
C CYS A 26 1.05 2.55 3.64
N ILE A 27 0.75 1.69 2.67
CA ILE A 27 1.59 0.51 2.36
C ILE A 27 2.94 0.94 1.77
N THR A 28 2.98 2.02 0.97
CA THR A 28 4.18 2.42 0.22
C THR A 28 4.72 3.81 0.53
N ARG A 29 4.01 4.60 1.37
CA ARG A 29 4.42 5.98 1.69
C ARG A 29 4.34 6.30 3.17
N LEU A 30 5.40 6.94 3.64
CA LEU A 30 5.44 7.64 4.91
C LEU A 30 5.00 9.09 4.67
N ARG A 31 3.99 9.55 5.41
CA ARG A 31 3.33 10.83 5.18
C ARG A 31 3.51 11.72 6.39
N PHE A 32 4.19 12.84 6.19
CA PHE A 32 4.36 13.89 7.18
C PHE A 32 3.40 15.03 6.89
N LYS A 33 2.78 15.53 7.95
CA LYS A 33 2.18 16.85 7.96
C LYS A 33 3.17 17.77 8.65
N LEU A 34 3.89 18.57 7.88
CA LEU A 34 4.91 19.48 8.41
C LEU A 34 4.28 20.83 8.82
N LYS A 35 4.94 21.57 9.72
CA LYS A 35 4.56 22.95 10.06
C LYS A 35 4.95 23.90 8.93
N ASP A 36 6.17 23.75 8.42
CA ASP A 36 6.66 24.44 7.21
C ASP A 36 7.42 23.46 6.31
N GLU A 37 6.91 23.25 5.10
CA GLU A 37 7.52 22.38 4.10
C GLU A 37 8.85 22.95 3.56
N LYS A 38 9.09 24.27 3.66
CA LYS A 38 10.33 24.90 3.17
C LYS A 38 11.56 24.55 3.99
N ILE A 39 11.36 24.13 5.24
CA ILE A 39 12.44 23.68 6.12
C ILE A 39 12.94 22.30 5.70
N ALA A 40 12.10 21.50 5.03
CA ALA A 40 12.44 20.15 4.62
C ALA A 40 13.43 20.12 3.43
N ASN A 41 14.55 19.44 3.62
CA ASN A 41 15.57 19.25 2.59
C ASN A 41 15.16 18.12 1.63
N THR A 42 14.33 18.49 0.65
CA THR A 42 13.67 17.54 -0.25
C THR A 42 14.64 16.75 -1.12
N ASP A 43 15.68 17.39 -1.63
CA ASP A 43 16.64 16.73 -2.51
C ASP A 43 17.53 15.76 -1.74
N LYS A 44 17.89 16.10 -0.50
CA LYS A 44 18.63 15.20 0.38
C LYS A 44 17.81 13.99 0.81
N ILE A 45 16.50 14.17 1.07
CA ILE A 45 15.60 13.04 1.38
C ILE A 45 15.43 12.11 0.16
N LYS A 46 15.35 12.65 -1.07
CA LYS A 46 15.29 11.83 -2.29
C LYS A 46 16.55 11.01 -2.52
N SER A 47 17.70 11.44 -2.01
CA SER A 47 18.97 10.71 -2.12
C SER A 47 19.22 9.69 -1.01
N LEU A 48 18.34 9.59 -0.01
CA LEU A 48 18.48 8.60 1.07
C LEU A 48 18.22 7.19 0.54
N ASP A 49 19.04 6.25 0.97
CA ASP A 49 18.87 4.84 0.64
C ASP A 49 17.53 4.31 1.18
N GLY A 50 16.79 3.59 0.34
CA GLY A 50 15.40 3.18 0.61
C GLY A 50 14.31 4.21 0.29
N VAL A 51 14.63 5.45 -0.11
CA VAL A 51 13.63 6.44 -0.57
C VAL A 51 13.54 6.44 -2.10
N VAL A 52 12.37 6.07 -2.62
CA VAL A 52 12.07 6.03 -4.07
C VAL A 52 11.78 7.44 -4.62
N SER A 53 11.04 8.26 -3.89
CA SER A 53 10.73 9.64 -4.28
C SER A 53 10.15 10.44 -3.11
N VAL A 54 10.09 11.75 -3.27
CA VAL A 54 9.35 12.64 -2.36
C VAL A 54 8.28 13.38 -3.16
N ILE A 55 7.05 13.39 -2.65
CA ILE A 55 5.89 14.05 -3.26
C ILE A 55 5.30 15.05 -2.27
N GLN A 56 5.17 16.31 -2.69
CA GLN A 56 4.47 17.35 -1.95
C GLN A 56 3.11 17.57 -2.62
N SER A 57 2.02 17.15 -1.96
CA SER A 57 0.68 17.27 -2.52
C SER A 57 -0.38 17.28 -1.43
N GLY A 58 -1.40 18.13 -1.57
CA GLY A 58 -2.53 18.21 -0.63
C GLY A 58 -2.16 18.68 0.77
N GLY A 59 -1.06 19.44 0.92
CA GLY A 59 -0.54 19.87 2.24
C GLY A 59 0.08 18.73 3.05
N GLN A 60 0.57 17.69 2.37
CA GLN A 60 1.30 16.56 2.95
C GLN A 60 2.65 16.42 2.24
N TYR A 61 3.69 16.18 3.05
CA TYR A 61 5.02 15.86 2.61
C TYR A 61 5.22 14.34 2.66
N GLN A 62 5.27 13.68 1.49
CA GLN A 62 5.22 12.23 1.38
C GLN A 62 6.56 11.66 0.94
N VAL A 63 7.15 10.80 1.76
CA VAL A 63 8.35 10.04 1.43
C VAL A 63 7.91 8.65 0.95
N VAL A 64 8.15 8.36 -0.33
CA VAL A 64 7.81 7.10 -0.97
C VAL A 64 8.98 6.15 -0.75
N ILE A 65 8.75 5.04 -0.06
CA ILE A 65 9.79 4.07 0.35
C ILE A 65 9.49 2.68 -0.25
N GLY A 66 8.22 2.36 -0.50
CA GLY A 66 7.78 1.04 -0.97
C GLY A 66 7.24 0.17 0.17
N ASN A 67 7.17 -1.14 0.00
CA ASN A 67 6.45 -2.04 0.92
C ASN A 67 6.99 -2.06 2.37
N ASN A 68 8.18 -1.49 2.60
CA ASN A 68 8.87 -1.47 3.89
C ASN A 68 8.41 -0.32 4.80
N VAL A 69 7.46 0.51 4.34
CA VAL A 69 6.95 1.67 5.09
C VAL A 69 6.41 1.36 6.48
N PRO A 70 5.70 0.26 6.76
CA PRO A 70 5.25 -0.05 8.12
C PRO A 70 6.41 -0.15 9.12
N ASP A 71 7.55 -0.69 8.68
CA ASP A 71 8.73 -0.85 9.53
C ASP A 71 9.52 0.45 9.68
N VAL A 72 9.63 1.25 8.61
CA VAL A 72 10.23 2.59 8.69
C VAL A 72 9.39 3.52 9.55
N TYR A 73 8.05 3.44 9.48
CA TYR A 73 7.16 4.21 10.34
C TYR A 73 7.38 3.91 11.82
N LYS A 74 7.48 2.63 12.20
CA LYS A 74 7.81 2.23 13.57
C LYS A 74 9.13 2.84 14.03
N ALA A 75 10.18 2.73 13.21
CA ALA A 75 11.48 3.32 13.51
C ALA A 75 11.41 4.84 13.66
N VAL A 76 10.63 5.54 12.82
CA VAL A 76 10.44 7.01 12.90
C VAL A 76 9.72 7.42 14.18
N LEU A 77 8.69 6.67 14.61
CA LEU A 77 8.02 6.95 15.87
C LEU A 77 8.94 6.77 17.08
N GLU A 78 9.72 5.69 17.08
CA GLU A 78 10.59 5.31 18.19
C GLU A 78 11.80 6.26 18.30
N VAL A 79 12.46 6.56 17.18
CA VAL A 79 13.58 7.52 17.11
C VAL A 79 13.12 8.94 17.41
N GLY A 80 11.96 9.34 16.88
CA GLY A 80 11.44 10.69 17.06
C GLY A 80 10.77 10.94 18.42
N GLY A 81 10.62 9.90 19.25
CA GLY A 81 9.81 10.00 20.47
C GLY A 81 8.36 10.43 20.19
N ILE A 82 7.87 10.17 18.98
CA ILE A 82 6.55 10.60 18.53
C ILE A 82 5.54 9.57 19.00
N ASN A 83 4.69 9.95 19.95
CA ASN A 83 3.69 9.04 20.48
C ASN A 83 2.63 8.70 19.40
N PRO A 84 2.44 7.40 19.03
CA PRO A 84 1.49 6.98 18.00
C PRO A 84 0.03 7.30 18.35
N GLU A 85 -0.24 7.57 19.62
CA GLU A 85 -1.57 7.82 20.17
C GLU A 85 -1.81 9.27 20.64
N GLY A 86 -0.86 10.20 20.41
CA GLY A 86 -0.88 11.51 21.08
C GLY A 86 -0.79 12.78 20.22
N SER A 87 -0.45 12.71 18.92
CA SER A 87 -0.26 13.92 18.10
C SER A 87 -1.52 14.31 17.33
N SER A 88 -2.52 14.83 18.06
CA SER A 88 -3.67 15.54 17.47
C SER A 88 -3.84 16.97 18.00
N ASP A 89 -2.80 17.53 18.63
CA ASP A 89 -2.77 18.92 19.09
C ASP A 89 -1.62 19.69 18.44
N ALA A 90 -1.88 20.18 17.22
CA ALA A 90 -1.33 21.43 16.72
C ALA A 90 -2.25 21.94 15.62
N ASP A 91 -2.98 23.00 15.95
CA ASP A 91 -3.74 23.81 15.03
C ASP A 91 -2.75 24.46 14.04
N SER A 92 -2.79 24.07 12.77
CA SER A 92 -2.17 24.84 11.69
C SER A 92 -2.96 24.61 10.40
N GLY A 93 -3.69 25.65 10.00
CA GLY A 93 -4.65 25.63 8.90
C GLY A 93 -4.05 25.14 7.59
N SER A 94 -4.75 24.22 6.93
CA SER A 94 -4.49 23.98 5.52
C SER A 94 -4.90 25.24 4.75
N GLY A 95 -3.93 25.95 4.18
CA GLY A 95 -4.15 27.00 3.18
C GLY A 95 -4.67 26.45 1.85
N GLY A 96 -5.57 25.46 1.88
CA GLY A 96 -6.22 24.88 0.70
C GLY A 96 -7.71 25.22 0.68
N ASN A 97 -8.30 25.27 -0.52
CA ASN A 97 -9.73 25.46 -0.71
C ASN A 97 -10.55 24.41 0.06
N ILE A 98 -11.81 24.72 0.38
CA ILE A 98 -12.75 23.88 1.15
C ILE A 98 -12.79 22.43 0.60
N PHE A 99 -12.71 22.30 -0.72
CA PHE A 99 -12.66 21.01 -1.40
C PHE A 99 -11.44 20.16 -1.01
N ASN A 100 -10.23 20.75 -0.93
CA ASN A 100 -9.02 20.02 -0.54
C ASN A 100 -9.08 19.56 0.92
N ARG A 101 -9.69 20.37 1.80
CA ARG A 101 -9.96 19.99 3.20
C ARG A 101 -10.90 18.79 3.30
N PHE A 102 -11.95 18.78 2.49
CA PHE A 102 -12.87 17.66 2.40
C PHE A 102 -12.17 16.37 1.94
N ILE A 103 -11.35 16.44 0.89
CA ILE A 103 -10.60 15.29 0.40
C ILE A 103 -9.60 14.76 1.44
N ASP A 104 -8.86 15.64 2.15
CA ASP A 104 -7.94 15.23 3.23
C ASP A 104 -8.69 14.57 4.41
N MET A 105 -9.89 15.07 4.73
CA MET A 105 -10.75 14.47 5.73
C MET A 105 -11.16 13.04 5.33
N ILE A 106 -11.75 12.88 4.14
CA ILE A 106 -12.21 11.57 3.67
C ILE A 106 -11.05 10.60 3.52
N SER A 107 -9.94 11.03 2.91
CA SER A 107 -8.75 10.18 2.74
C SER A 107 -8.22 9.72 4.10
N GLY A 108 -8.13 10.61 5.10
CA GLY A 108 -7.65 10.25 6.43
C GLY A 108 -8.56 9.29 7.19
N VAL A 109 -9.87 9.33 6.92
CA VAL A 109 -10.87 8.44 7.53
C VAL A 109 -10.88 7.05 6.87
N PHE A 110 -10.70 6.98 5.54
CA PHE A 110 -10.77 5.72 4.79
C PHE A 110 -9.44 4.97 4.71
N THR A 111 -8.29 5.67 4.71
CA THR A 111 -6.96 5.03 4.56
C THR A 111 -6.71 3.88 5.55
N PRO A 112 -7.04 4.01 6.85
CA PRO A 112 -6.74 2.93 7.82
C PRO A 112 -7.55 1.64 7.60
N VAL A 113 -8.67 1.69 6.89
CA VAL A 113 -9.55 0.52 6.68
C VAL A 113 -9.35 -0.16 5.33
N LEU A 114 -8.47 0.35 4.45
CA LEU A 114 -8.33 -0.12 3.07
C LEU A 114 -7.93 -1.59 2.93
N GLY A 115 -6.96 -2.04 3.73
CA GLY A 115 -6.49 -3.43 3.66
C GLY A 115 -7.62 -4.42 3.98
N VAL A 116 -8.39 -4.12 5.03
CA VAL A 116 -9.55 -4.94 5.42
C VAL A 116 -10.66 -4.81 4.38
N LEU A 117 -10.93 -3.61 3.86
CA LEU A 117 -11.93 -3.35 2.82
C LEU A 117 -11.66 -4.16 1.55
N ALA A 118 -10.39 -4.23 1.12
CA ALA A 118 -9.99 -5.05 -0.02
C ALA A 118 -10.22 -6.54 0.27
N ALA A 119 -9.79 -7.03 1.43
CA ALA A 119 -9.94 -8.44 1.81
C ALA A 119 -11.41 -8.86 1.90
N THR A 120 -12.24 -8.11 2.64
CA THR A 120 -13.67 -8.43 2.80
C THR A 120 -14.42 -8.24 1.49
N GLY A 121 -14.09 -7.22 0.69
CA GLY A 121 -14.64 -7.03 -0.65
C GLY A 121 -14.35 -8.22 -1.58
N MET A 122 -13.10 -8.69 -1.63
CA MET A 122 -12.72 -9.86 -2.43
C MET A 122 -13.49 -11.12 -2.00
N ILE A 123 -13.60 -11.39 -0.69
CA ILE A 123 -14.34 -12.54 -0.16
C ILE A 123 -15.83 -12.44 -0.53
N LYS A 124 -16.44 -11.25 -0.40
CA LYS A 124 -17.82 -11.00 -0.81
C LYS A 124 -18.02 -11.24 -2.31
N GLY A 125 -17.05 -10.83 -3.14
CA GLY A 125 -17.02 -11.10 -4.57
C GLY A 125 -16.97 -12.60 -4.89
N PHE A 126 -16.11 -13.36 -4.21
CA PHE A 126 -16.05 -14.83 -4.35
C PHE A 126 -17.34 -15.51 -3.94
N ALA A 127 -17.93 -15.12 -2.79
CA ALA A 127 -19.20 -15.66 -2.34
C ALA A 127 -20.30 -15.43 -3.39
N ALA A 128 -20.38 -14.21 -3.94
CA ALA A 128 -21.32 -13.88 -5.02
C ALA A 128 -21.06 -14.68 -6.29
N ALA A 129 -19.80 -14.90 -6.68
CA ALA A 129 -19.44 -15.73 -7.82
C ALA A 129 -19.85 -17.21 -7.64
N PHE A 130 -19.62 -17.78 -6.46
CA PHE A 130 -20.03 -19.16 -6.15
C PHE A 130 -21.54 -19.33 -6.22
N LEU A 131 -22.30 -18.31 -5.78
CA LEU A 131 -23.75 -18.29 -5.94
C LEU A 131 -24.15 -18.19 -7.41
N ALA A 132 -23.52 -17.29 -8.18
CA ALA A 132 -23.83 -17.07 -9.58
C ALA A 132 -23.52 -18.28 -10.47
N PHE A 133 -22.45 -19.04 -10.17
CA PHE A 133 -22.11 -20.27 -10.87
C PHE A 133 -22.91 -21.50 -10.40
N GLY A 134 -23.77 -21.35 -9.39
CA GLY A 134 -24.52 -22.46 -8.80
C GLY A 134 -23.66 -23.45 -8.02
N TRP A 135 -22.43 -23.07 -7.64
CA TRP A 135 -21.54 -23.92 -6.82
C TRP A 135 -21.99 -23.97 -5.36
N LEU A 136 -22.61 -22.89 -4.88
CA LEU A 136 -23.24 -22.79 -3.57
C LEU A 136 -24.66 -22.22 -3.71
N THR A 137 -25.54 -22.58 -2.78
CA THR A 137 -26.86 -21.95 -2.66
C THR A 137 -26.86 -20.94 -1.51
N ALA A 138 -27.80 -19.98 -1.53
CA ALA A 138 -27.90 -18.94 -0.50
C ALA A 138 -28.23 -19.52 0.90
N GLU A 139 -28.87 -20.69 0.93
CA GLU A 139 -29.24 -21.42 2.14
C GLU A 139 -28.08 -22.25 2.70
N SER A 140 -27.03 -22.48 1.91
CA SER A 140 -25.89 -23.26 2.36
C SER A 140 -25.14 -22.52 3.48
N GLY A 141 -24.84 -23.22 4.57
CA GLY A 141 -24.09 -22.64 5.70
C GLY A 141 -22.72 -22.08 5.27
N THR A 142 -22.07 -22.73 4.28
CA THR A 142 -20.82 -22.24 3.68
C THR A 142 -20.98 -20.86 3.05
N TYR A 143 -22.02 -20.66 2.23
CA TYR A 143 -22.28 -19.35 1.62
C TYR A 143 -22.58 -18.31 2.69
N GLN A 144 -23.40 -18.63 3.69
CA GLN A 144 -23.76 -17.69 4.75
C GLN A 144 -22.53 -17.22 5.54
N ILE A 145 -21.61 -18.13 5.88
CA ILE A 145 -20.36 -17.79 6.57
C ILE A 145 -19.45 -16.95 5.67
N LEU A 146 -19.25 -17.34 4.41
CA LEU A 146 -18.41 -16.58 3.47
C LEU A 146 -18.97 -15.18 3.20
N TYR A 147 -20.29 -15.07 3.03
CA TYR A 147 -20.96 -13.80 2.86
C TYR A 147 -20.81 -12.94 4.12
N ALA A 148 -20.97 -13.50 5.31
CA ALA A 148 -20.77 -12.77 6.56
C ALA A 148 -19.32 -12.26 6.71
N ILE A 149 -18.31 -13.06 6.35
CA ILE A 149 -16.90 -12.61 6.34
C ILE A 149 -16.72 -11.45 5.35
N GLY A 150 -17.32 -11.55 4.16
CA GLY A 150 -17.21 -10.52 3.15
C GLY A 150 -18.00 -9.24 3.47
N ASP A 151 -19.14 -9.36 4.15
CA ASP A 151 -20.07 -8.27 4.40
C ASP A 151 -19.84 -7.56 5.74
N CYS A 152 -19.16 -8.19 6.70
CA CYS A 152 -19.03 -7.65 8.06
C CYS A 152 -18.52 -6.21 8.11
N LEU A 153 -17.47 -5.88 7.35
CA LEU A 153 -16.94 -4.52 7.32
C LEU A 153 -17.94 -3.54 6.70
N PHE A 154 -18.63 -3.94 5.64
CA PHE A 154 -19.60 -3.09 4.95
C PHE A 154 -20.84 -2.85 5.82
N TYR A 155 -21.40 -3.89 6.42
CA TYR A 155 -22.56 -3.76 7.29
C TYR A 155 -22.25 -2.90 8.53
N PHE A 156 -21.13 -3.20 9.20
CA PHE A 156 -20.70 -2.51 10.41
C PHE A 156 -19.79 -1.30 10.12
N PHE A 157 -19.80 -0.77 8.90
CA PHE A 157 -18.90 0.32 8.50
C PHE A 157 -18.93 1.52 9.45
N PRO A 158 -20.10 1.95 9.98
CA PRO A 158 -20.15 3.02 10.97
C PRO A 158 -19.26 2.79 12.19
N ILE A 159 -19.07 1.56 12.66
CA ILE A 159 -18.20 1.28 13.82
C ILE A 159 -16.73 1.56 13.46
N PHE A 160 -16.27 1.04 12.33
CA PHE A 160 -14.90 1.22 11.84
C PHE A 160 -14.60 2.68 11.48
N LEU A 161 -15.57 3.38 10.87
CA LEU A 161 -15.42 4.80 10.55
C LEU A 161 -15.51 5.68 11.80
N GLY A 162 -16.28 5.30 12.81
CA GLY A 162 -16.28 5.96 14.11
C GLY A 162 -14.88 5.94 14.76
N TYR A 163 -14.18 4.81 14.65
CA TYR A 163 -12.78 4.68 15.08
C TYR A 163 -11.86 5.65 14.30
N THR A 164 -11.86 5.57 12.97
CA THR A 164 -10.90 6.33 12.15
C THR A 164 -11.22 7.83 12.14
N ALA A 165 -12.49 8.21 12.15
CA ALA A 165 -12.93 9.59 12.27
C ALA A 165 -12.58 10.19 13.62
N SER A 166 -12.70 9.44 14.73
CA SER A 166 -12.28 9.93 16.05
C SER A 166 -10.80 10.25 16.07
N LYS A 167 -9.98 9.35 15.50
CA LYS A 167 -8.54 9.58 15.33
C LYS A 167 -8.24 10.81 14.47
N LYS A 168 -8.99 11.02 13.38
CA LYS A 168 -8.82 12.17 12.47
C LYS A 168 -9.21 13.50 13.13
N PHE A 169 -10.27 13.53 13.94
CA PHE A 169 -10.78 14.76 14.57
C PHE A 169 -10.19 15.05 15.96
N GLY A 170 -9.39 14.13 16.51
CA GLY A 170 -8.80 14.25 17.85
C GLY A 170 -9.85 14.10 18.95
N GLY A 171 -10.77 13.14 18.80
CA GLY A 171 -11.75 12.72 19.80
C GLY A 171 -11.45 11.32 20.33
N ASN A 172 -12.13 10.91 21.41
CA ASN A 172 -11.96 9.58 21.98
C ASN A 172 -12.48 8.50 21.02
N ILE A 173 -11.59 7.56 20.68
CA ILE A 173 -11.85 6.47 19.73
C ILE A 173 -13.06 5.62 20.12
N PHE A 174 -13.17 5.25 21.39
CA PHE A 174 -14.26 4.39 21.87
C PHE A 174 -15.61 5.12 21.87
N ILE A 175 -15.62 6.44 22.05
CA ILE A 175 -16.84 7.24 21.90
C ILE A 175 -17.32 7.20 20.45
N GLY A 176 -16.44 7.41 19.48
CA GLY A 176 -16.82 7.33 18.06
C GLY A 176 -17.28 5.93 17.66
N MET A 177 -16.61 4.88 18.13
CA MET A 177 -17.05 3.49 17.92
C MET A 177 -18.43 3.23 18.54
N ALA A 178 -18.69 3.75 19.74
CA ALA A 178 -19.99 3.61 20.40
C ALA A 178 -21.11 4.34 19.65
N ILE A 179 -20.83 5.52 19.08
CA ILE A 179 -21.77 6.22 18.19
C ILE A 179 -22.05 5.36 16.94
N GLY A 180 -21.00 4.82 16.32
CA GLY A 180 -21.13 3.90 15.18
C GLY A 180 -21.95 2.66 15.52
N ALA A 181 -21.73 2.07 16.70
CA ALA A 181 -22.47 0.90 17.17
C ALA A 181 -23.94 1.22 17.46
N ALA A 182 -24.22 2.43 17.97
CA ALA A 182 -25.59 2.89 18.16
C ALA A 182 -26.33 3.01 16.82
N LEU A 183 -25.69 3.57 15.79
CA LEU A 183 -26.28 3.73 14.44
C LEU A 183 -26.70 2.38 13.82
N VAL A 184 -25.95 1.31 14.07
CA VAL A 184 -26.23 -0.05 13.56
C VAL A 184 -26.85 -0.96 14.61
N TYR A 185 -27.43 -0.39 15.67
CA TYR A 185 -28.00 -1.19 16.75
C TYR A 185 -29.20 -2.01 16.25
N PRO A 186 -29.19 -3.36 16.37
CA PRO A 186 -30.17 -4.23 15.70
C PRO A 186 -31.63 -3.92 16.05
N THR A 187 -31.91 -3.51 17.29
CA THR A 187 -33.27 -3.15 17.72
C THR A 187 -33.80 -1.92 16.98
N LEU A 188 -32.95 -0.94 16.68
CA LEU A 188 -33.35 0.24 15.90
C LEU A 188 -33.64 -0.12 14.44
N ALA A 189 -32.88 -1.05 13.86
CA ALA A 189 -33.16 -1.57 12.54
C ALA A 189 -34.50 -2.34 12.49
N GLY A 190 -34.82 -3.13 13.53
CA GLY A 190 -36.09 -3.84 13.62
C GLY A 190 -37.31 -2.92 13.73
N ILE A 191 -37.16 -1.78 14.42
CA ILE A 191 -38.23 -0.76 14.54
C ILE A 191 -38.67 -0.23 13.17
N LEU A 192 -37.75 -0.08 12.22
CA LEU A 192 -38.04 0.39 10.86
C LEU A 192 -38.92 -0.55 10.03
N THR A 193 -39.06 -1.81 10.44
CA THR A 193 -39.95 -2.78 9.77
C THR A 193 -41.40 -2.72 10.24
N GLY A 194 -41.67 -1.96 11.30
CA GLY A 194 -43.01 -1.74 11.84
C GLY A 194 -43.85 -0.81 10.96
N LYS A 195 -45.14 -0.67 11.29
CA LYS A 195 -45.97 0.37 10.69
C LYS A 195 -45.56 1.73 11.26
N PRO A 196 -45.34 2.78 10.44
CA PRO A 196 -45.10 4.11 10.97
C PRO A 196 -46.34 4.65 11.66
N GLU A 197 -46.16 5.42 12.73
CA GLU A 197 -47.24 6.10 13.43
C GLU A 197 -47.86 7.20 12.56
N TYR A 198 -46.99 7.94 11.85
CA TYR A 198 -47.34 8.95 10.86
C TYR A 198 -46.12 9.25 9.99
N VAL A 199 -46.32 10.02 8.92
CA VAL A 199 -45.28 10.40 7.98
C VAL A 199 -45.08 11.90 8.01
N LEU A 200 -43.85 12.35 8.28
CA LEU A 200 -43.47 13.75 8.11
C LEU A 200 -43.12 14.02 6.65
N PHE A 201 -43.43 15.22 6.17
CA PHE A 201 -43.12 15.67 4.80
C PHE A 201 -43.64 14.76 3.68
N ALA A 202 -44.80 14.14 3.90
CA ALA A 202 -45.45 13.25 2.93
C ALA A 202 -45.57 13.91 1.54
N GLY A 203 -45.22 13.18 0.49
CA GLY A 203 -45.24 13.67 -0.89
C GLY A 203 -44.07 14.57 -1.29
N THR A 204 -43.02 14.66 -0.46
CA THR A 204 -41.77 15.38 -0.79
C THR A 204 -40.59 14.42 -0.86
N ILE A 205 -39.46 14.86 -1.41
CA ILE A 205 -38.20 14.09 -1.41
C ILE A 205 -37.64 13.85 0.01
N PHE A 206 -38.20 14.51 1.03
CA PHE A 206 -37.81 14.39 2.43
C PHE A 206 -38.82 13.56 3.24
N GLU A 207 -39.72 12.84 2.56
CA GLU A 207 -40.72 11.98 3.20
C GLU A 207 -40.05 11.05 4.24
N SER A 208 -40.53 11.13 5.48
CA SER A 208 -39.87 10.52 6.63
C SER A 208 -40.89 9.81 7.52
N PRO A 209 -41.01 8.47 7.44
CA PRO A 209 -41.91 7.70 8.27
C PRO A 209 -41.40 7.65 9.72
N ILE A 210 -42.23 8.09 10.66
CA ILE A 210 -41.91 8.15 12.08
C ILE A 210 -42.38 6.88 12.77
N HIS A 211 -41.45 6.19 13.43
CA HIS A 211 -41.69 4.95 14.14
C HIS A 211 -41.49 5.07 15.65
N VAL A 212 -40.73 6.07 16.10
CA VAL A 212 -40.43 6.29 17.53
C VAL A 212 -40.28 7.77 17.83
N THR A 213 -40.41 8.10 19.12
CA THR A 213 -40.14 9.42 19.67
C THR A 213 -39.04 9.34 20.73
N PHE A 214 -38.28 10.42 20.88
CA PHE A 214 -37.33 10.62 21.97
C PHE A 214 -37.77 11.85 22.77
N LEU A 215 -38.15 11.65 24.04
CA LEU A 215 -38.74 12.70 24.89
C LEU A 215 -39.96 13.40 24.24
N GLY A 216 -40.77 12.65 23.49
CA GLY A 216 -41.92 13.17 22.75
C GLY A 216 -41.57 13.88 21.44
N ILE A 217 -40.29 14.00 21.09
CA ILE A 217 -39.84 14.56 19.82
C ILE A 217 -39.74 13.43 18.77
N PRO A 218 -40.31 13.61 17.56
CA PRO A 218 -40.24 12.60 16.51
C PRO A 218 -38.80 12.30 16.11
N VAL A 219 -38.45 11.03 15.99
CA VAL A 219 -37.12 10.61 15.51
C VAL A 219 -37.27 10.01 14.11
N ILE A 220 -36.56 10.59 13.15
CA ILE A 220 -36.48 10.06 11.78
C ILE A 220 -35.40 8.97 11.78
N LEU A 221 -35.82 7.75 12.13
CA LEU A 221 -34.95 6.59 12.01
C LEU A 221 -34.74 6.27 10.52
N MET A 222 -33.51 5.92 10.18
CA MET A 222 -33.13 5.48 8.84
C MET A 222 -32.23 4.25 8.95
N SER A 223 -32.05 3.53 7.85
CA SER A 223 -31.04 2.48 7.81
C SER A 223 -29.66 3.12 7.73
N TYR A 224 -28.88 2.96 8.80
CA TYR A 224 -27.51 3.46 8.88
C TYR A 224 -26.46 2.37 8.63
N SER A 225 -26.88 1.12 8.43
CA SER A 225 -26.00 0.03 7.98
C SER A 225 -25.34 0.43 6.66
N SER A 226 -24.04 0.18 6.54
CA SER A 226 -23.24 0.60 5.38
C SER A 226 -23.18 2.11 5.12
N SER A 227 -23.68 2.95 6.03
CA SER A 227 -23.62 4.41 5.88
C SER A 227 -22.26 4.98 6.29
N VAL A 228 -21.86 6.06 5.62
CA VAL A 228 -20.55 6.71 5.82
C VAL A 228 -20.71 8.13 6.33
N ILE A 229 -21.59 8.91 5.71
CA ILE A 229 -21.70 10.36 5.97
C ILE A 229 -22.20 10.65 7.40
N PRO A 230 -23.27 10.00 7.90
CA PRO A 230 -23.80 10.30 9.24
C PRO A 230 -22.77 10.13 10.35
N ILE A 231 -22.01 9.01 10.32
CA ILE A 231 -21.02 8.72 11.36
C ILE A 231 -19.84 9.68 11.35
N ILE A 232 -19.36 10.11 10.17
CA ILE A 232 -18.25 11.07 10.09
C ILE A 232 -18.66 12.41 10.73
N ILE A 233 -19.86 12.90 10.39
CA ILE A 233 -20.38 14.17 10.94
C ILE A 233 -20.66 14.02 12.45
N ALA A 234 -21.26 12.91 12.86
CA ALA A 234 -21.55 12.64 14.28
C ALA A 234 -20.26 12.57 15.11
N THR A 235 -19.22 11.93 14.60
CA THR A 235 -17.92 11.81 15.28
C THR A 235 -17.17 13.15 15.32
N TRP A 236 -17.24 13.93 14.24
CA TRP A 236 -16.74 15.31 14.25
C TRP A 236 -17.44 16.14 15.32
N PHE A 237 -18.77 16.09 15.39
CA PHE A 237 -19.54 16.79 16.41
C PHE A 237 -19.21 16.28 17.82
N ALA A 238 -19.06 14.96 17.99
CA ALA A 238 -18.64 14.34 19.23
C ALA A 238 -17.31 14.89 19.74
N SER A 239 -16.33 15.06 18.85
CA SER A 239 -15.03 15.65 19.22
C SER A 239 -15.16 17.08 19.78
N LYS A 240 -16.14 17.85 19.29
CA LYS A 240 -16.41 19.22 19.78
C LYS A 240 -17.11 19.20 21.13
N VAL A 241 -18.13 18.35 21.28
CA VAL A 241 -18.86 18.17 22.54
C VAL A 241 -17.90 17.65 23.62
N GLU A 242 -17.06 16.68 23.29
CA GLU A 242 -16.07 16.11 24.22
C GLU A 242 -15.06 17.16 24.69
N LYS A 243 -14.49 17.96 23.77
CA LYS A 243 -13.57 19.05 24.11
C LYS A 243 -14.21 20.09 25.02
N LEU A 244 -15.48 20.43 24.78
CA LEU A 244 -16.24 21.33 25.63
C LEU A 244 -16.50 20.71 27.02
N ALA A 245 -16.94 19.45 27.05
CA ALA A 245 -17.21 18.71 28.28
C ALA A 245 -15.94 18.61 29.15
N ARG A 246 -14.77 18.34 28.55
CA ARG A 246 -13.47 18.32 29.24
C ARG A 246 -13.09 19.67 29.85
N LYS A 247 -13.54 20.79 29.28
CA LYS A 247 -13.30 22.14 29.79
C LYS A 247 -14.22 22.49 30.97
N VAL A 248 -15.46 22.00 30.97
CA VAL A 248 -16.48 22.34 31.97
C VAL A 248 -16.45 21.39 33.17
N ILE A 249 -16.15 20.10 32.96
CA ILE A 249 -16.25 19.07 33.99
C ILE A 249 -14.97 19.06 34.87
N PRO A 250 -15.10 19.01 36.21
CA PRO A 250 -13.96 18.90 37.13
C PRO A 250 -13.12 17.63 36.91
N ASP A 251 -11.79 17.73 37.10
CA ASP A 251 -10.84 16.63 36.84
C ASP A 251 -11.16 15.33 37.59
N VAL A 252 -11.63 15.43 38.85
CA VAL A 252 -11.91 14.28 39.73
C VAL A 252 -12.94 13.32 39.13
N ILE A 253 -13.88 13.81 38.31
CA ILE A 253 -14.97 13.02 37.73
C ILE A 253 -14.89 12.95 36.19
N LYS A 254 -13.88 13.58 35.59
CA LYS A 254 -13.75 13.77 34.14
C LYS A 254 -13.74 12.46 33.37
N THR A 255 -13.07 11.44 33.90
CA THR A 255 -12.97 10.10 33.31
C THR A 255 -14.34 9.45 33.07
N PHE A 256 -15.33 9.69 33.94
CA PHE A 256 -16.65 9.08 33.84
C PHE A 256 -17.66 10.00 33.15
N ILE A 257 -17.68 11.29 33.52
CA ILE A 257 -18.73 12.20 33.09
C ILE A 257 -18.51 12.72 31.67
N VAL A 258 -17.26 12.88 31.21
CA VAL A 258 -17.01 13.34 29.83
C VAL A 258 -17.56 12.35 28.80
N PRO A 259 -17.23 11.04 28.83
CA PRO A 259 -17.81 10.10 27.88
C PRO A 259 -19.33 9.97 28.01
N PHE A 260 -19.84 9.97 29.26
CA PHE A 260 -21.27 9.90 29.55
C PHE A 260 -22.05 11.05 28.89
N VAL A 261 -21.67 12.31 29.16
CA VAL A 261 -22.35 13.49 28.62
C VAL A 261 -22.20 13.55 27.10
N THR A 262 -21.02 13.20 26.58
CA THR A 262 -20.77 13.20 25.13
C THR A 262 -21.72 12.24 24.42
N LEU A 263 -21.84 10.99 24.89
CA LEU A 263 -22.74 10.01 24.29
C LEU A 263 -24.22 10.39 24.49
N LEU A 264 -24.59 10.85 25.69
CA LEU A 264 -25.97 11.23 26.02
C LEU A 264 -26.48 12.39 25.15
N ILE A 265 -25.59 13.30 24.74
CA ILE A 265 -25.93 14.41 23.85
C ILE A 265 -25.84 13.99 22.38
N VAL A 266 -24.73 13.38 22.00
CA VAL A 266 -24.42 13.15 20.58
C VAL A 266 -25.28 12.06 19.98
N VAL A 267 -25.54 10.95 20.68
CA VAL A 267 -26.29 9.82 20.10
C VAL A 267 -27.75 10.22 19.78
N PRO A 268 -28.54 10.82 20.70
CA PRO A 268 -29.88 11.29 20.36
C PRO A 268 -29.88 12.36 19.27
N LEU A 269 -28.98 13.35 19.33
CA LEU A 269 -28.86 14.36 18.27
C LEU A 269 -28.48 13.75 16.93
N THR A 270 -27.71 12.64 16.95
CA THR A 270 -27.38 11.93 15.73
C THR A 270 -28.63 11.37 15.08
N PHE A 271 -29.52 10.72 15.83
CA PHE A 271 -30.76 10.19 15.26
C PHE A 271 -31.80 11.26 14.91
N MET A 272 -31.86 12.34 15.68
CA MET A 272 -32.89 13.37 15.50
C MET A 272 -32.54 14.39 14.42
N VAL A 273 -31.25 14.68 14.24
CA VAL A 273 -30.79 15.82 13.41
C VAL A 273 -29.70 15.40 12.44
N ILE A 274 -28.56 14.90 12.93
CA ILE A 274 -27.37 14.69 12.08
C ILE A 274 -27.64 13.62 11.02
N GLY A 275 -28.21 12.48 11.43
CA GLY A 275 -28.53 11.34 10.58
C GLY A 275 -29.50 11.71 9.47
N PRO A 276 -30.70 12.25 9.78
CA PRO A 276 -31.66 12.66 8.76
C PRO A 276 -31.10 13.69 7.78
N ILE A 277 -30.43 14.74 8.28
CA ILE A 277 -29.81 15.76 7.43
C ILE A 277 -28.73 15.15 6.55
N ALA A 278 -27.87 14.29 7.10
CA ALA A 278 -26.81 13.63 6.34
C ALA A 278 -27.39 12.68 5.27
N THR A 279 -28.46 11.97 5.58
CA THR A 279 -29.11 11.07 4.60
C THR A 279 -29.83 11.85 3.52
N TRP A 280 -30.55 12.93 3.84
CA TRP A 280 -31.15 13.81 2.83
C TRP A 280 -30.10 14.48 1.94
N ALA A 281 -28.99 14.93 2.52
CA ALA A 281 -27.85 15.43 1.75
C ALA A 281 -27.30 14.33 0.83
N GLY A 282 -27.20 13.09 1.33
CA GLY A 282 -26.86 11.92 0.53
C GLY A 282 -27.84 11.68 -0.62
N GLN A 283 -29.15 11.73 -0.38
CA GLN A 283 -30.19 11.57 -1.41
C GLN A 283 -30.09 12.65 -2.49
N LEU A 284 -29.87 13.91 -2.11
CA LEU A 284 -29.64 15.02 -3.04
C LEU A 284 -28.37 14.82 -3.87
N LEU A 285 -27.27 14.39 -3.24
CA LEU A 285 -26.04 14.06 -3.96
C LEU A 285 -26.27 12.92 -4.96
N GLY A 286 -26.95 11.86 -4.53
CA GLY A 286 -27.28 10.72 -5.38
C GLY A 286 -28.14 11.14 -6.58
N ALA A 287 -29.20 11.91 -6.34
CA ALA A 287 -30.03 12.49 -7.38
C ALA A 287 -29.24 13.39 -8.34
N GLY A 288 -28.30 14.19 -7.82
CA GLY A 288 -27.39 14.99 -8.64
C GLY A 288 -26.50 14.14 -9.55
N THR A 289 -25.95 13.03 -9.04
CA THR A 289 -25.19 12.08 -9.88
C THR A 289 -26.02 11.37 -10.92
N ILE A 290 -27.26 10.98 -10.59
CA ILE A 290 -28.19 10.42 -11.57
C ILE A 290 -28.58 11.47 -12.61
N TRP A 291 -28.81 12.72 -12.22
CA TRP A 291 -29.09 13.79 -13.18
C TRP A 291 -27.94 13.98 -14.18
N VAL A 292 -26.68 14.00 -13.73
CA VAL A 292 -25.52 14.06 -14.63
C VAL A 292 -25.42 12.82 -15.51
N TYR A 293 -25.71 11.65 -14.96
CA TYR A 293 -25.73 10.41 -15.70
C TYR A 293 -26.80 10.43 -16.80
N ASP A 294 -28.01 10.88 -16.49
CA ASP A 294 -29.15 10.94 -17.43
C ASP A 294 -28.98 12.02 -18.50
N LEU A 295 -28.15 13.05 -18.28
CA LEU A 295 -27.78 14.01 -19.33
C LEU A 295 -27.05 13.32 -20.49
N SER A 296 -26.09 12.43 -20.17
CA SER A 296 -25.42 11.59 -21.15
C SER A 296 -24.57 10.52 -20.44
N PRO A 297 -25.06 9.27 -20.38
CA PRO A 297 -24.32 8.16 -19.76
C PRO A 297 -22.98 7.93 -20.44
N VAL A 298 -22.91 8.15 -21.75
CA VAL A 298 -21.69 7.99 -22.55
C VAL A 298 -20.65 9.04 -22.19
N ILE A 299 -21.03 10.33 -22.10
CA ILE A 299 -20.09 11.40 -21.74
C ILE A 299 -19.64 11.24 -20.29
N ALA A 300 -20.56 10.93 -19.38
CA ALA A 300 -20.23 10.62 -17.98
C ALA A 300 -19.22 9.46 -17.91
N GLY A 301 -19.45 8.41 -18.71
CA GLY A 301 -18.57 7.26 -18.83
C GLY A 301 -17.17 7.60 -19.35
N LEU A 302 -17.08 8.37 -20.43
CA LEU A 302 -15.82 8.83 -21.00
C LEU A 302 -15.00 9.64 -19.98
N ILE A 303 -15.65 10.54 -19.24
CA ILE A 303 -14.98 11.39 -18.25
C ILE A 303 -14.55 10.55 -17.05
N LEU A 304 -15.47 9.78 -16.45
CA LEU A 304 -15.16 9.02 -15.25
C LEU A 304 -14.13 7.93 -15.52
N GLY A 305 -14.28 7.15 -16.59
CA GLY A 305 -13.29 6.14 -16.98
C GLY A 305 -11.94 6.76 -17.35
N GLY A 306 -11.93 7.91 -18.02
CA GLY A 306 -10.71 8.56 -18.49
C GLY A 306 -9.92 9.25 -17.39
N PHE A 307 -10.60 9.92 -16.48
CA PHE A 307 -9.98 10.67 -15.38
C PHE A 307 -9.88 9.86 -14.09
N TRP A 308 -10.40 8.64 -14.01
CA TRP A 308 -10.32 7.83 -12.79
C TRP A 308 -8.88 7.73 -12.25
N GLN A 309 -7.91 7.40 -13.12
CA GLN A 309 -6.51 7.28 -12.71
C GLN A 309 -5.91 8.62 -12.27
N VAL A 310 -6.38 9.73 -12.83
CA VAL A 310 -6.02 11.08 -12.39
C VAL A 310 -6.60 11.36 -10.99
N PHE A 311 -7.85 10.97 -10.75
CA PHE A 311 -8.47 11.05 -9.43
C PHE A 311 -7.79 10.14 -8.40
N VAL A 312 -7.22 9.01 -8.83
CA VAL A 312 -6.39 8.15 -7.98
C VAL A 312 -5.10 8.86 -7.57
N ILE A 313 -4.42 9.54 -8.52
CA ILE A 313 -3.19 10.30 -8.22
C ILE A 313 -3.43 11.39 -7.18
N PHE A 314 -4.48 12.19 -7.36
CA PHE A 314 -4.80 13.30 -6.48
C PHE A 314 -5.62 12.90 -5.26
N GLY A 315 -5.95 11.62 -5.09
CA GLY A 315 -6.83 11.14 -4.02
C GLY A 315 -8.29 11.61 -4.12
N LEU A 316 -8.66 12.28 -5.22
CA LEU A 316 -10.00 12.82 -5.45
C LEU A 316 -11.07 11.73 -5.57
N HIS A 317 -10.68 10.52 -6.00
CA HIS A 317 -11.59 9.38 -6.11
C HIS A 317 -12.22 9.01 -4.75
N TRP A 318 -11.51 9.25 -3.64
CA TRP A 318 -12.06 9.06 -2.29
C TRP A 318 -13.25 9.97 -2.00
N GLY A 319 -13.37 11.12 -2.67
CA GLY A 319 -14.58 11.94 -2.60
C GLY A 319 -15.79 11.30 -3.29
N LEU A 320 -15.56 10.43 -4.27
CA LEU A 320 -16.61 9.75 -5.04
C LEU A 320 -17.09 8.45 -4.37
N ILE A 321 -16.22 7.78 -3.60
CA ILE A 321 -16.57 6.51 -2.92
C ILE A 321 -17.78 6.65 -1.97
N PRO A 322 -17.86 7.65 -1.05
CA PRO A 322 -19.04 7.85 -0.22
C PRO A 322 -20.32 8.11 -1.01
N ILE A 323 -20.22 8.78 -2.17
CA ILE A 323 -21.36 9.03 -3.05
C ILE A 323 -21.83 7.70 -3.66
N ALA A 324 -20.91 6.87 -4.14
CA ALA A 324 -21.23 5.55 -4.66
C ALA A 324 -21.85 4.62 -3.61
N ILE A 325 -21.32 4.62 -2.39
CA ILE A 325 -21.91 3.88 -1.26
C ILE A 325 -23.33 4.36 -0.99
N ASN A 326 -23.53 5.68 -0.97
CA ASN A 326 -24.85 6.27 -0.78
C ASN A 326 -25.82 5.87 -1.91
N ASN A 327 -25.36 5.85 -3.17
CA ASN A 327 -26.17 5.38 -4.30
C ASN A 327 -26.57 3.91 -4.12
N LEU A 328 -25.65 3.04 -3.70
CA LEU A 328 -25.98 1.65 -3.38
C LEU A 328 -26.99 1.52 -2.24
N THR A 329 -26.93 2.36 -1.22
CA THR A 329 -27.89 2.33 -0.10
C THR A 329 -29.26 2.89 -0.50
N GLN A 330 -29.31 4.00 -1.24
CA GLN A 330 -30.54 4.73 -1.55
C GLN A 330 -31.22 4.27 -2.85
N LEU A 331 -30.43 3.94 -3.87
CA LEU A 331 -30.90 3.57 -5.20
C LEU A 331 -30.78 2.06 -5.47
N HIS A 332 -30.07 1.32 -4.59
CA HIS A 332 -29.72 -0.10 -4.77
C HIS A 332 -28.77 -0.38 -5.94
N TYR A 333 -28.21 0.67 -6.54
CA TYR A 333 -27.19 0.58 -7.56
C TYR A 333 -26.35 1.85 -7.62
N ASP A 334 -25.17 1.77 -8.23
CA ASP A 334 -24.29 2.90 -8.49
C ASP A 334 -23.74 2.89 -9.93
N PRO A 335 -23.93 3.99 -10.68
CA PRO A 335 -23.38 4.13 -12.02
C PRO A 335 -21.93 4.67 -12.02
N ILE A 336 -21.48 5.36 -10.96
CA ILE A 336 -20.17 6.02 -10.91
C ILE A 336 -19.03 5.00 -10.93
N LEU A 337 -19.06 4.05 -9.98
CA LEU A 337 -18.08 2.98 -9.87
C LEU A 337 -18.13 2.07 -11.08
N ALA A 338 -19.32 1.84 -11.65
CA ALA A 338 -19.47 1.06 -12.85
C ALA A 338 -18.65 1.67 -14.01
N MET A 339 -18.86 2.96 -14.29
CA MET A 339 -18.16 3.68 -15.36
C MET A 339 -16.64 3.75 -15.16
N SER A 340 -16.16 3.69 -13.91
CA SER A 340 -14.73 3.70 -13.61
C SER A 340 -14.03 2.35 -13.77
N PHE A 341 -14.78 1.24 -13.84
CA PHE A 341 -14.22 -0.11 -13.69
C PHE A 341 -13.17 -0.47 -14.74
N GLY A 342 -13.37 -0.07 -16.00
CA GLY A 342 -12.41 -0.34 -17.08
C GLY A 342 -11.06 0.37 -16.92
N ALA A 343 -10.97 1.42 -16.10
CA ALA A 343 -9.76 2.22 -15.96
C ALA A 343 -8.59 1.46 -15.34
N SER A 344 -8.84 0.50 -14.43
CA SER A 344 -7.78 -0.35 -13.88
C SER A 344 -7.24 -1.34 -14.91
N PHE A 345 -8.12 -1.84 -15.79
CA PHE A 345 -7.75 -2.79 -16.84
C PHE A 345 -6.97 -2.12 -17.98
N ALA A 346 -7.34 -0.88 -18.34
CA ALA A 346 -6.53 -0.08 -19.26
C ALA A 346 -5.13 0.21 -18.70
N GLN A 347 -5.04 0.43 -17.39
CA GLN A 347 -3.77 0.66 -16.71
C GLN A 347 -2.85 -0.55 -16.75
N ILE A 348 -3.35 -1.76 -16.47
CA ILE A 348 -2.53 -2.98 -16.59
C ILE A 348 -2.19 -3.31 -18.05
N GLY A 349 -3.06 -2.99 -19.02
CA GLY A 349 -2.73 -3.11 -20.44
C GLY A 349 -1.53 -2.24 -20.82
N ALA A 350 -1.51 -1.00 -20.34
CA ALA A 350 -0.36 -0.11 -20.52
C ALA A 350 0.91 -0.61 -19.82
N VAL A 351 0.80 -1.15 -18.60
CA VAL A 351 1.94 -1.76 -17.90
C VAL A 351 2.48 -2.97 -18.66
N LEU A 352 1.62 -3.83 -19.20
CA LEU A 352 2.04 -4.97 -20.02
C LEU A 352 2.79 -4.51 -21.27
N ALA A 353 2.30 -3.46 -21.94
CA ALA A 353 3.01 -2.88 -23.07
C ALA A 353 4.38 -2.31 -22.68
N VAL A 354 4.49 -1.65 -21.53
CA VAL A 354 5.78 -1.21 -21.00
C VAL A 354 6.69 -2.39 -20.70
N MET A 355 6.19 -3.42 -20.00
CA MET A 355 6.94 -4.63 -19.63
C MET A 355 7.53 -5.36 -20.84
N LEU A 356 6.77 -5.44 -21.94
CA LEU A 356 7.22 -6.10 -23.17
C LEU A 356 8.13 -5.22 -24.04
N LYS A 357 7.94 -3.90 -24.01
CA LYS A 357 8.68 -2.97 -24.88
C LYS A 357 9.95 -2.40 -24.24
N THR A 358 10.00 -2.33 -22.91
CA THR A 358 11.14 -1.79 -22.16
C THR A 358 12.35 -2.70 -22.29
N LYS A 359 13.51 -2.11 -22.56
CA LYS A 359 14.81 -2.76 -22.42
C LYS A 359 15.39 -2.57 -21.02
N ASN A 360 14.90 -1.56 -20.28
CA ASN A 360 15.32 -1.27 -18.91
C ASN A 360 14.96 -2.40 -17.94
N GLN A 361 15.98 -3.10 -17.40
CA GLN A 361 15.78 -4.24 -16.49
C GLN A 361 15.08 -3.87 -15.19
N LYS A 362 15.40 -2.70 -14.61
CA LYS A 362 14.74 -2.19 -13.41
C LYS A 362 13.26 -1.91 -13.69
N LEU A 363 12.95 -1.23 -14.78
CA LEU A 363 11.57 -0.95 -15.19
C LEU A 363 10.80 -2.24 -15.52
N LYS A 364 11.47 -3.23 -16.12
CA LYS A 364 10.89 -4.55 -16.41
C LYS A 364 10.56 -5.30 -15.12
N SER A 365 11.50 -5.36 -14.18
CA SER A 365 11.34 -5.98 -12.86
C SER A 365 10.22 -5.31 -12.06
N LEU A 366 10.11 -3.98 -12.08
CA LEU A 366 9.01 -3.24 -11.44
C LEU A 366 7.65 -3.47 -12.12
N SER A 367 7.63 -3.72 -13.43
CA SER A 367 6.39 -3.88 -14.19
C SER A 367 5.68 -5.21 -13.88
N VAL A 368 6.41 -6.27 -13.54
CA VAL A 368 5.82 -7.59 -13.21
C VAL A 368 4.91 -7.54 -11.97
N PRO A 369 5.38 -7.14 -10.77
CA PRO A 369 4.53 -7.06 -9.59
C PRO A 369 3.44 -5.99 -9.75
N ALA A 370 3.70 -4.91 -10.49
CA ALA A 370 2.70 -3.89 -10.78
C ALA A 370 1.57 -4.41 -11.68
N PHE A 371 1.89 -5.25 -12.67
CA PHE A 371 0.90 -5.92 -13.52
C PHE A 371 0.02 -6.87 -12.70
N ILE A 372 0.65 -7.73 -11.89
CA ILE A 372 -0.07 -8.68 -11.01
C ILE A 372 -0.98 -7.93 -10.03
N SER A 373 -0.47 -6.89 -9.37
CA SER A 373 -1.23 -6.07 -8.43
C SER A 373 -2.46 -5.43 -9.10
N GLY A 374 -2.33 -4.95 -10.33
CA GLY A 374 -3.42 -4.32 -11.06
C GLY A 374 -4.50 -5.29 -11.54
N ILE A 375 -4.20 -6.58 -11.75
CA ILE A 375 -5.22 -7.62 -12.02
C ILE A 375 -6.22 -7.70 -10.86
N PHE A 376 -5.73 -7.53 -9.64
CA PHE A 376 -6.53 -7.49 -8.41
C PHE A 376 -7.10 -6.10 -8.09
N GLY A 377 -6.98 -5.15 -9.03
CA GLY A 377 -7.58 -3.82 -8.93
C GLY A 377 -6.79 -2.81 -8.09
N VAL A 378 -5.59 -3.18 -7.64
CA VAL A 378 -4.67 -2.26 -6.96
C VAL A 378 -3.76 -1.65 -8.01
N THR A 379 -3.98 -0.39 -8.34
CA THR A 379 -3.35 0.26 -9.51
C THR A 379 -2.20 1.18 -9.12
N GLU A 380 -1.99 1.45 -7.84
CA GLU A 380 -0.97 2.35 -7.33
C GLU A 380 0.45 1.91 -7.76
N PRO A 381 0.85 0.63 -7.66
CA PRO A 381 2.16 0.20 -8.17
C PRO A 381 2.30 0.44 -9.68
N ALA A 382 1.23 0.23 -10.46
CA ALA A 382 1.20 0.45 -11.90
C ALA A 382 1.27 1.93 -12.30
N ILE A 383 0.57 2.81 -11.56
CA ILE A 383 0.61 4.26 -11.76
C ILE A 383 2.01 4.77 -11.43
N TYR A 384 2.42 4.62 -10.17
CA TYR A 384 3.60 5.32 -9.66
C TYR A 384 4.91 4.64 -10.05
N GLY A 385 4.92 3.31 -10.13
CA GLY A 385 6.14 2.54 -10.44
C GLY A 385 6.46 2.46 -11.93
N VAL A 386 5.46 2.63 -12.82
CA VAL A 386 5.62 2.33 -14.24
C VAL A 386 5.09 3.45 -15.14
N THR A 387 3.79 3.68 -15.15
CA THR A 387 3.16 4.47 -16.22
C THR A 387 3.30 5.98 -16.06
N LEU A 388 3.17 6.50 -14.83
CA LEU A 388 3.24 7.94 -14.54
C LEU A 388 4.65 8.52 -14.74
N PRO A 389 5.75 7.87 -14.30
CA PRO A 389 7.11 8.32 -14.63
C PRO A 389 7.36 8.45 -16.13
N LEU A 390 6.78 7.53 -16.91
CA LEU A 390 6.91 7.50 -18.37
C LEU A 390 5.96 8.46 -19.10
N LYS A 391 4.97 9.04 -18.39
CA LYS A 391 3.92 9.98 -18.85
C LYS A 391 3.03 9.46 -19.98
N LYS A 392 3.60 9.10 -21.13
CA LYS A 392 2.86 8.60 -22.30
C LYS A 392 2.04 7.35 -21.97
N PRO A 393 2.59 6.30 -21.32
CA PRO A 393 1.79 5.12 -20.96
C PRO A 393 0.61 5.44 -20.05
N PHE A 394 0.78 6.41 -19.13
CA PHE A 394 -0.31 6.86 -18.27
C PHE A 394 -1.42 7.59 -19.04
N ILE A 395 -1.08 8.43 -20.01
CA ILE A 395 -2.10 9.08 -20.86
C ILE A 395 -2.82 8.03 -21.72
N MET A 396 -2.09 7.04 -22.25
CA MET A 396 -2.68 5.98 -23.08
C MET A 396 -3.64 5.08 -22.30
N SER A 397 -3.32 4.76 -21.04
CA SER A 397 -4.26 4.05 -20.18
C SER A 397 -5.49 4.89 -19.84
N CYS A 398 -5.35 6.21 -19.64
CA CYS A 398 -6.50 7.10 -19.46
C CYS A 398 -7.42 7.08 -20.69
N ILE A 399 -6.87 7.05 -21.92
CA ILE A 399 -7.68 6.93 -23.14
C ILE A 399 -8.40 5.57 -23.19
N GLY A 400 -7.70 4.47 -22.89
CA GLY A 400 -8.33 3.14 -22.81
C GLY A 400 -9.44 3.09 -21.75
N GLY A 401 -9.22 3.72 -20.60
CA GLY A 401 -10.20 3.85 -19.53
C GLY A 401 -11.42 4.68 -19.93
N ALA A 402 -11.22 5.78 -20.66
CA ALA A 402 -12.31 6.61 -21.18
C ALA A 402 -13.21 5.79 -22.12
N VAL A 403 -12.62 5.08 -23.09
CA VAL A 403 -13.38 4.27 -24.03
C VAL A 403 -14.19 3.18 -23.31
N ALA A 404 -13.57 2.49 -22.35
CA ALA A 404 -14.27 1.49 -21.55
C ALA A 404 -15.41 2.09 -20.73
N GLY A 405 -15.19 3.23 -20.07
CA GLY A 405 -16.23 3.94 -19.35
C GLY A 405 -17.37 4.39 -20.26
N GLY A 406 -17.06 4.84 -21.48
CA GLY A 406 -18.05 5.19 -22.51
C GLY A 406 -18.89 3.99 -22.97
N ILE A 407 -18.29 2.80 -23.14
CA ILE A 407 -19.01 1.56 -23.46
C ILE A 407 -19.94 1.18 -22.31
N ILE A 408 -19.44 1.21 -21.08
CA ILE A 408 -20.22 0.91 -19.86
C ILE A 408 -21.40 1.88 -19.73
N GLY A 409 -21.17 3.18 -19.95
CA GLY A 409 -22.21 4.20 -19.95
C GLY A 409 -23.23 3.99 -21.06
N PHE A 410 -22.80 3.67 -22.29
CA PHE A 410 -23.69 3.38 -23.43
C PHE A 410 -24.57 2.16 -23.18
N SER A 411 -24.05 1.12 -22.53
CA SER A 411 -24.78 -0.10 -22.19
C SER A 411 -25.59 0.01 -20.88
N GLU A 412 -25.65 1.21 -20.29
CA GLU A 412 -26.36 1.52 -19.04
C GLU A 412 -26.05 0.57 -17.88
N VAL A 413 -24.80 0.11 -17.81
CA VAL A 413 -24.36 -0.83 -16.78
C VAL A 413 -24.41 -0.15 -15.40
N LYS A 414 -24.88 -0.90 -14.41
CA LYS A 414 -24.98 -0.48 -13.01
C LYS A 414 -24.24 -1.46 -12.11
N SER A 415 -23.56 -0.94 -11.08
CA SER A 415 -23.00 -1.76 -10.01
C SER A 415 -24.05 -1.92 -8.91
N TYR A 416 -24.34 -3.14 -8.45
CA TYR A 416 -25.40 -3.43 -7.47
C TYR A 416 -24.87 -3.73 -6.07
N ILE A 417 -23.61 -4.11 -5.96
CA ILE A 417 -22.94 -4.36 -4.68
C ILE A 417 -21.56 -3.71 -4.70
N MET A 418 -21.09 -3.26 -3.54
CA MET A 418 -19.69 -2.92 -3.36
C MET A 418 -18.96 -4.16 -2.86
N GLY A 419 -18.09 -4.71 -3.71
CA GLY A 419 -17.40 -5.98 -3.48
C GLY A 419 -15.95 -5.94 -3.96
N GLY A 420 -15.48 -7.05 -4.56
CA GLY A 420 -14.09 -7.23 -4.95
C GLY A 420 -13.60 -6.19 -5.95
N LEU A 421 -12.29 -5.97 -5.98
CA LEU A 421 -11.61 -5.10 -6.95
C LEU A 421 -11.02 -5.93 -8.10
N GLY A 422 -10.68 -5.25 -9.20
CA GLY A 422 -10.06 -5.89 -10.36
C GLY A 422 -10.95 -7.00 -10.93
N ILE A 423 -10.37 -8.16 -11.22
CA ILE A 423 -11.12 -9.30 -11.75
C ILE A 423 -12.23 -9.80 -10.81
N PHE A 424 -12.11 -9.57 -9.50
CA PHE A 424 -13.15 -9.93 -8.53
C PHE A 424 -14.29 -8.92 -8.46
N GLY A 425 -14.23 -7.85 -9.26
CA GLY A 425 -15.29 -6.85 -9.35
C GLY A 425 -16.39 -7.21 -10.35
N PHE A 426 -16.22 -8.22 -11.21
CA PHE A 426 -17.28 -8.64 -12.15
C PHE A 426 -18.61 -8.98 -11.44
N PRO A 427 -18.63 -9.74 -10.33
CA PRO A 427 -19.88 -10.02 -9.60
C PRO A 427 -20.63 -8.78 -9.13
N ASN A 428 -19.97 -7.62 -9.02
CA ASN A 428 -20.62 -6.37 -8.62
C ASN A 428 -21.70 -5.91 -9.61
N PHE A 429 -21.61 -6.34 -10.86
CA PHE A 429 -22.54 -6.00 -11.94
C PHE A 429 -23.69 -6.99 -12.09
N ILE A 430 -23.69 -8.09 -11.33
CA ILE A 430 -24.80 -9.04 -11.32
C ILE A 430 -25.87 -8.52 -10.37
N LYS A 431 -27.07 -8.29 -10.90
CA LYS A 431 -28.21 -7.91 -10.07
C LYS A 431 -28.54 -9.06 -9.10
N PRO A 432 -28.58 -8.81 -7.77
CA PRO A 432 -28.91 -9.84 -6.79
C PRO A 432 -30.22 -10.56 -7.12
N GLY A 433 -30.21 -11.90 -7.08
CA GLY A 433 -31.37 -12.73 -7.38
C GLY A 433 -31.76 -12.82 -8.87
N SER A 434 -30.93 -12.28 -9.78
CA SER A 434 -31.14 -12.38 -11.23
C SER A 434 -30.01 -13.19 -11.90
N PRO A 435 -30.29 -13.88 -13.01
CA PRO A 435 -29.24 -14.50 -13.83
C PRO A 435 -28.34 -13.43 -14.47
N VAL A 436 -27.16 -13.85 -14.93
CA VAL A 436 -26.25 -12.99 -15.71
C VAL A 436 -26.95 -12.51 -16.97
N ASP A 437 -27.03 -11.19 -17.14
CA ASP A 437 -27.70 -10.55 -18.28
C ASP A 437 -26.70 -9.94 -19.28
N SER A 438 -27.22 -9.25 -20.31
CA SER A 438 -26.43 -8.59 -21.35
C SER A 438 -25.55 -7.45 -20.83
N THR A 439 -25.89 -6.84 -19.68
CA THR A 439 -25.12 -5.73 -19.10
C THR A 439 -23.78 -6.23 -18.55
N MET A 440 -23.75 -7.42 -17.95
CA MET A 440 -22.51 -8.06 -17.52
C MET A 440 -21.56 -8.31 -18.71
N TRP A 441 -22.08 -8.80 -19.83
CA TRP A 441 -21.27 -9.03 -21.03
C TRP A 441 -20.74 -7.72 -21.62
N ALA A 442 -21.50 -6.63 -21.55
CA ALA A 442 -21.01 -5.31 -21.91
C ALA A 442 -19.82 -4.87 -21.04
N VAL A 443 -19.82 -5.19 -19.74
CA VAL A 443 -18.65 -4.94 -18.85
C VAL A 443 -17.45 -5.75 -19.28
N VAL A 444 -17.62 -7.04 -19.57
CA VAL A 444 -16.54 -7.91 -20.04
C VAL A 444 -15.92 -7.34 -21.33
N ILE A 445 -16.76 -6.95 -22.29
CA ILE A 445 -16.32 -6.32 -23.54
C ILE A 445 -15.59 -5.01 -23.25
N ALA A 446 -16.14 -4.13 -22.41
CA ALA A 446 -15.53 -2.87 -22.05
C ALA A 446 -14.14 -3.05 -21.42
N VAL A 447 -13.99 -4.03 -20.51
CA VAL A 447 -12.72 -4.37 -19.86
C VAL A 447 -11.69 -4.89 -20.86
N ILE A 448 -12.09 -5.80 -21.75
CA ILE A 448 -11.22 -6.33 -22.81
C ILE A 448 -10.76 -5.19 -23.72
N VAL A 449 -11.68 -4.30 -24.13
CA VAL A 449 -11.37 -3.13 -24.93
C VAL A 449 -10.43 -2.18 -24.19
N ALA A 450 -10.67 -1.91 -22.90
CA ALA A 450 -9.79 -1.07 -22.08
C ALA A 450 -8.36 -1.61 -22.07
N PHE A 451 -8.23 -2.91 -21.78
CA PHE A 451 -6.94 -3.61 -21.72
C PHE A 451 -6.22 -3.56 -23.07
N ILE A 452 -6.92 -3.93 -24.15
CA ILE A 452 -6.35 -3.95 -25.51
C ILE A 452 -5.95 -2.54 -25.93
N LEU A 453 -6.78 -1.52 -25.70
CA LEU A 453 -6.45 -0.14 -26.04
C LEU A 453 -5.27 0.38 -25.21
N GLY A 454 -5.28 0.15 -23.89
CA GLY A 454 -4.16 0.51 -23.03
C GLY A 454 -2.85 -0.12 -23.50
N PHE A 455 -2.90 -1.39 -23.91
CA PHE A 455 -1.76 -2.11 -24.47
C PHE A 455 -1.34 -1.56 -25.84
N ILE A 456 -2.22 -1.58 -26.84
CA ILE A 456 -1.91 -1.21 -28.23
C ILE A 456 -1.46 0.24 -28.31
N LEU A 457 -2.19 1.18 -27.68
CA LEU A 457 -1.82 2.60 -27.73
C LEU A 457 -0.44 2.82 -27.12
N THR A 458 -0.16 2.22 -25.97
CA THR A 458 1.15 2.32 -25.31
C THR A 458 2.25 1.66 -26.15
N TYR A 459 1.97 0.49 -26.72
CA TYR A 459 2.93 -0.27 -27.52
C TYR A 459 3.25 0.42 -28.84
N VAL A 460 2.28 1.02 -29.52
CA VAL A 460 2.46 1.71 -30.81
C VAL A 460 3.10 3.09 -30.60
N ILE A 461 2.54 3.93 -29.74
CA ILE A 461 3.04 5.30 -29.51
C ILE A 461 4.41 5.26 -28.84
N GLY A 462 4.66 4.22 -28.03
CA GLY A 462 5.90 4.06 -27.29
C GLY A 462 6.10 5.11 -26.21
N PHE A 463 7.21 4.95 -25.51
CA PHE A 463 7.61 5.82 -24.41
C PHE A 463 9.11 6.05 -24.47
N LYS A 464 9.57 7.08 -23.75
CA LYS A 464 11.00 7.30 -23.59
C LYS A 464 11.49 6.27 -22.58
N ASP A 465 12.01 5.17 -23.10
CA ASP A 465 12.63 4.13 -22.28
C ASP A 465 13.81 4.75 -21.52
N PRO A 466 13.84 4.70 -20.17
CA PRO A 466 14.99 5.14 -19.41
C PRO A 466 16.19 4.33 -19.89
N ALA A 467 17.31 5.00 -20.19
CA ALA A 467 18.50 4.33 -20.68
C ALA A 467 18.81 3.12 -19.79
N ASN A 468 19.04 1.96 -20.40
CA ASN A 468 19.67 0.85 -19.72
C ASN A 468 21.01 1.38 -19.20
N ALA A 469 21.17 1.46 -17.89
CA ALA A 469 22.50 1.42 -17.29
C ALA A 469 22.97 -0.04 -17.38
N GLU A 470 23.16 -0.53 -18.61
CA GLU A 470 23.80 -1.80 -18.95
C GLU A 470 24.03 -1.89 -20.47
N ALA A 471 25.32 -1.88 -20.78
CA ALA A 471 26.03 -2.42 -21.95
C ALA A 471 25.28 -2.47 -23.29
N LYS A 472 25.61 -1.51 -24.16
CA LYS A 472 25.83 -1.86 -25.57
C LYS A 472 27.07 -2.76 -25.63
N THR A 473 26.85 -4.06 -25.81
CA THR A 473 27.81 -4.95 -26.46
C THR A 473 27.88 -4.55 -27.93
N GLU A 474 28.75 -3.59 -28.25
CA GLU A 474 29.24 -3.45 -29.61
C GLU A 474 30.51 -4.29 -29.73
N ASP A 475 30.42 -5.25 -30.64
CA ASP A 475 31.46 -6.16 -31.09
C ASP A 475 32.60 -5.32 -31.71
N VAL A 476 33.55 -4.87 -30.89
CA VAL A 476 34.76 -4.19 -31.35
C VAL A 476 35.94 -5.11 -31.11
N SER A 477 36.27 -5.86 -32.15
CA SER A 477 37.65 -6.26 -32.40
C SER A 477 38.49 -4.99 -32.51
N ARG A 478 39.31 -4.70 -31.50
CA ARG A 478 40.62 -4.03 -31.62
C ARG A 478 41.32 -3.95 -30.27
N GLU A 479 42.46 -4.63 -30.24
CA GLU A 479 43.75 -4.26 -29.66
C GLU A 479 43.76 -3.18 -28.56
N THR A 480 44.22 -3.63 -27.39
CA THR A 480 45.12 -2.95 -26.45
C THR A 480 45.03 -1.41 -26.38
N GLU A 481 44.36 -0.91 -25.34
CA GLU A 481 45.01 -0.01 -24.38
C GLU A 481 44.18 0.12 -23.08
N THR A 482 44.90 -0.01 -21.98
CA THR A 482 44.54 0.01 -20.57
C THR A 482 44.00 1.36 -20.08
N LEU A 483 43.00 1.34 -19.19
CA LEU A 483 42.81 2.23 -18.01
C LEU A 483 41.40 2.02 -17.37
N ILE A 484 41.06 0.77 -17.03
CA ILE A 484 39.97 0.51 -16.07
C ILE A 484 40.67 -0.08 -14.85
N GLU A 485 40.69 0.64 -13.74
CA GLU A 485 41.16 0.08 -12.47
C GLU A 485 40.22 -1.07 -12.10
N ARG A 486 40.81 -2.23 -11.77
CA ARG A 486 40.06 -3.45 -11.45
C ARG A 486 40.60 -4.01 -10.17
N GLU A 487 39.73 -4.18 -9.18
CA GLU A 487 40.03 -4.92 -7.98
C GLU A 487 39.58 -6.38 -8.18
N VAL A 488 40.47 -7.34 -7.89
CA VAL A 488 40.19 -8.78 -8.09
C VAL A 488 40.21 -9.50 -6.76
N LEU A 489 39.06 -10.03 -6.38
CA LEU A 489 38.87 -10.81 -5.16
C LEU A 489 39.01 -12.30 -5.47
N SER A 490 39.86 -12.97 -4.71
CA SER A 490 39.95 -14.43 -4.78
C SER A 490 38.85 -15.11 -3.99
N SER A 491 38.52 -16.36 -4.35
CA SER A 491 37.63 -17.18 -3.55
C SER A 491 38.23 -17.41 -2.16
N PRO A 492 37.47 -17.12 -1.09
CA PRO A 492 37.91 -17.38 0.27
C PRO A 492 37.77 -18.87 0.66
N ILE A 493 37.17 -19.70 -0.20
CA ILE A 493 36.84 -21.11 0.05
C ILE A 493 36.91 -21.91 -1.26
N GLU A 494 37.12 -23.21 -1.16
CA GLU A 494 37.04 -24.14 -2.29
C GLU A 494 35.68 -24.83 -2.31
N GLY A 495 35.07 -24.96 -3.48
CA GLY A 495 33.76 -25.60 -3.62
C GLY A 495 33.02 -25.32 -4.93
N ASP A 496 31.74 -25.70 -4.95
CA ASP A 496 30.85 -25.43 -6.08
C ASP A 496 30.34 -23.99 -6.01
N VAL A 497 30.47 -23.23 -7.10
CA VAL A 497 29.99 -21.85 -7.21
C VAL A 497 28.53 -21.88 -7.65
N ILE A 498 27.67 -21.22 -6.88
CA ILE A 498 26.26 -21.01 -7.21
C ILE A 498 25.96 -19.50 -7.25
N THR A 499 24.89 -19.15 -7.96
CA THR A 499 24.43 -17.77 -7.99
C THR A 499 23.77 -17.39 -6.67
N LEU A 500 23.80 -16.10 -6.31
CA LEU A 500 23.08 -15.64 -5.10
C LEU A 500 21.58 -15.97 -5.17
N ALA A 501 20.97 -15.96 -6.36
CA ALA A 501 19.57 -16.30 -6.55
C ALA A 501 19.22 -17.77 -6.18
N GLU A 502 20.21 -18.65 -6.13
CA GLU A 502 20.05 -20.06 -5.73
C GLU A 502 20.24 -20.27 -4.21
N VAL A 503 20.67 -19.24 -3.48
CA VAL A 503 20.78 -19.28 -2.02
C VAL A 503 19.38 -19.27 -1.40
N LYS A 504 19.13 -20.16 -0.43
CA LYS A 504 17.80 -20.34 0.17
C LYS A 504 17.30 -19.14 0.99
N ASP A 505 18.22 -18.31 1.47
CA ASP A 505 17.91 -17.13 2.26
C ASP A 505 17.54 -15.93 1.37
N GLU A 506 16.40 -15.30 1.66
CA GLU A 506 15.83 -14.20 0.87
C GLU A 506 16.71 -12.93 0.92
N ALA A 507 17.43 -12.68 2.02
CA ALA A 507 18.26 -11.50 2.16
C ALA A 507 19.48 -11.56 1.21
N PHE A 508 20.04 -12.74 1.01
CA PHE A 508 21.12 -12.97 0.04
C PHE A 508 20.59 -13.10 -1.40
N SER A 509 19.53 -13.88 -1.63
CA SER A 509 19.03 -14.16 -2.98
C SER A 509 18.33 -12.99 -3.67
N SER A 510 17.78 -12.05 -2.91
CA SER A 510 17.23 -10.79 -3.45
C SER A 510 18.30 -9.78 -3.86
N GLY A 511 19.56 -9.99 -3.46
CA GLY A 511 20.65 -9.02 -3.62
C GLY A 511 20.56 -7.81 -2.67
N ALA A 512 19.67 -7.85 -1.67
CA ALA A 512 19.45 -6.73 -0.74
C ALA A 512 20.67 -6.42 0.14
N LEU A 513 21.55 -7.40 0.37
CA LEU A 513 22.78 -7.24 1.16
C LEU A 513 24.02 -6.90 0.32
N GLY A 514 23.89 -6.85 -1.01
CA GLY A 514 24.99 -6.63 -1.94
C GLY A 514 25.00 -7.63 -3.10
N LYS A 515 25.88 -7.40 -4.07
CA LYS A 515 26.13 -8.32 -5.19
C LYS A 515 27.35 -9.21 -4.90
N GLY A 516 27.38 -10.41 -5.47
CA GLY A 516 28.48 -11.35 -5.28
C GLY A 516 28.11 -12.75 -5.72
N ALA A 517 28.75 -13.74 -5.09
CA ALA A 517 28.57 -15.16 -5.38
C ALA A 517 28.32 -15.95 -4.09
N ALA A 518 27.85 -17.18 -4.20
CA ALA A 518 27.87 -18.11 -3.09
C ALA A 518 28.65 -19.36 -3.47
N VAL A 519 29.34 -19.95 -2.49
CA VAL A 519 30.13 -21.17 -2.68
C VAL A 519 29.63 -22.22 -1.70
N VAL A 520 29.38 -23.44 -2.19
CA VAL A 520 29.11 -24.62 -1.35
C VAL A 520 30.46 -25.26 -1.02
N PRO A 521 30.98 -25.09 0.22
CA PRO A 521 32.35 -25.42 0.54
C PRO A 521 32.58 -26.94 0.62
N VAL A 522 33.75 -27.38 0.17
CA VAL A 522 34.22 -28.77 0.34
C VAL A 522 35.30 -28.92 1.41
N ASP A 523 35.89 -27.81 1.87
CA ASP A 523 36.85 -27.74 2.98
C ASP A 523 36.38 -26.71 4.03
N GLY A 524 36.62 -27.03 5.31
CA GLY A 524 36.18 -26.28 6.47
C GLY A 524 37.06 -25.07 6.81
N LYS A 525 37.63 -24.40 5.81
CA LYS A 525 38.63 -23.34 6.01
C LYS A 525 38.30 -22.10 5.19
N LEU A 526 38.20 -20.96 5.88
CA LEU A 526 37.92 -19.66 5.30
C LEU A 526 39.19 -18.81 5.26
N TYR A 527 39.52 -18.29 4.08
CA TYR A 527 40.72 -17.47 3.84
C TYR A 527 40.37 -16.04 3.39
N ALA A 528 41.33 -15.12 3.53
CA ALA A 528 41.15 -13.74 3.09
C ALA A 528 41.11 -13.63 1.55
N PRO A 529 40.07 -13.04 0.95
CA PRO A 529 39.93 -12.89 -0.51
C PRO A 529 40.83 -11.79 -1.11
N ALA A 530 41.32 -10.86 -0.29
CA ALA A 530 42.18 -9.74 -0.66
C ALA A 530 42.97 -9.22 0.56
N ASN A 531 43.91 -8.31 0.33
CA ASN A 531 44.56 -7.57 1.41
C ASN A 531 43.57 -6.54 1.98
N GLY A 532 43.51 -6.40 3.31
CA GLY A 532 42.58 -5.46 3.92
C GLY A 532 42.57 -5.52 5.44
N THR A 533 41.54 -4.91 6.03
CA THR A 533 41.31 -4.89 7.48
C THR A 533 40.01 -5.61 7.81
N ILE A 534 40.02 -6.46 8.85
CA ILE A 534 38.80 -7.08 9.38
C ILE A 534 37.94 -6.00 10.02
N THR A 535 36.92 -5.53 9.30
CA THR A 535 36.03 -4.46 9.79
C THR A 535 34.99 -4.97 10.75
N THR A 536 34.55 -6.22 10.57
CA THR A 536 33.59 -6.87 11.46
C THR A 536 33.97 -8.32 11.66
N MET A 537 34.13 -8.74 12.91
CA MET A 537 34.25 -10.16 13.26
C MET A 537 33.10 -10.52 14.18
N PHE A 538 32.21 -11.41 13.74
CA PHE A 538 31.06 -11.77 14.55
C PHE A 538 31.49 -12.67 15.72
N PRO A 539 30.98 -12.47 16.95
CA PRO A 539 31.42 -13.23 18.13
C PRO A 539 31.29 -14.74 18.00
N THR A 540 30.32 -15.21 17.21
CA THR A 540 30.07 -16.63 16.94
C THR A 540 30.87 -17.19 15.77
N GLY A 541 31.76 -16.41 15.14
CA GLY A 541 32.67 -16.89 14.07
C GLY A 541 32.02 -17.19 12.71
N HIS A 542 30.69 -17.21 12.63
CA HIS A 542 29.93 -17.56 11.41
C HIS A 542 30.09 -16.58 10.24
N ALA A 543 30.51 -15.34 10.48
CA ALA A 543 30.65 -14.34 9.43
C ALA A 543 31.84 -13.41 9.67
N VAL A 544 32.41 -12.91 8.57
CA VAL A 544 33.57 -12.01 8.57
C VAL A 544 33.33 -10.88 7.57
N GLY A 545 33.47 -9.65 8.04
CA GLY A 545 33.49 -8.43 7.23
C GLY A 545 34.91 -7.93 7.03
N ILE A 546 35.29 -7.63 5.78
CA ILE A 546 36.62 -7.18 5.39
C ILE A 546 36.47 -5.92 4.54
N THR A 547 37.19 -4.86 4.86
CA THR A 547 37.39 -3.74 3.94
C THR A 547 38.77 -3.86 3.32
N THR A 548 38.82 -3.98 2.00
CA THR A 548 40.08 -4.15 1.27
C THR A 548 40.87 -2.85 1.24
N ASP A 549 42.17 -2.95 0.95
CA ASP A 549 43.04 -1.79 0.80
C ASP A 549 42.58 -0.86 -0.35
N ASP A 550 41.85 -1.42 -1.33
CA ASP A 550 41.29 -0.72 -2.49
C ASP A 550 39.83 -0.24 -2.27
N GLY A 551 39.23 -0.54 -1.11
CA GLY A 551 37.95 0.03 -0.66
C GLY A 551 36.71 -0.86 -0.77
N ALA A 552 36.84 -2.10 -1.24
CA ALA A 552 35.72 -3.06 -1.29
C ALA A 552 35.32 -3.49 0.11
N GLU A 553 34.02 -3.46 0.40
CA GLU A 553 33.45 -3.97 1.65
C GLU A 553 32.88 -5.36 1.38
N ILE A 554 33.58 -6.38 1.87
CA ILE A 554 33.26 -7.79 1.64
C ILE A 554 32.62 -8.35 2.91
N LEU A 555 31.47 -9.00 2.77
CA LEU A 555 30.88 -9.83 3.81
C LEU A 555 30.91 -11.29 3.36
N ILE A 556 31.51 -12.16 4.19
CA ILE A 556 31.51 -13.60 3.98
C ILE A 556 30.72 -14.25 5.11
N HIS A 557 29.68 -15.02 4.79
CA HIS A 557 28.78 -15.62 5.77
C HIS A 557 28.76 -17.15 5.64
N VAL A 558 29.42 -17.86 6.54
CA VAL A 558 29.61 -19.32 6.47
C VAL A 558 28.33 -20.05 6.90
N GLY A 559 27.64 -20.61 5.93
CA GLY A 559 26.39 -21.36 6.12
C GLY A 559 25.18 -20.49 6.47
N MET A 560 23.97 -21.00 6.25
CA MET A 560 22.72 -20.29 6.54
C MET A 560 22.26 -20.53 7.98
N ASP A 561 21.83 -19.47 8.67
CA ASP A 561 21.37 -19.50 10.07
C ASP A 561 22.38 -20.05 11.09
N THR A 562 23.64 -20.23 10.72
CA THR A 562 24.72 -20.79 11.55
C THR A 562 25.06 -19.93 12.78
N VAL A 563 24.59 -18.68 12.82
CA VAL A 563 24.62 -17.84 14.04
C VAL A 563 23.95 -18.54 15.24
N GLN A 564 22.93 -19.37 14.99
CA GLN A 564 22.21 -20.14 16.00
C GLN A 564 23.07 -21.22 16.69
N LEU A 565 24.19 -21.61 16.09
CA LEU A 565 25.17 -22.52 16.69
C LEU A 565 25.96 -21.86 17.85
N ASN A 566 25.81 -20.55 18.05
CA ASN A 566 26.42 -19.81 19.16
C ASN A 566 27.95 -20.03 19.26
N GLY A 567 28.63 -20.09 18.11
CA GLY A 567 30.09 -20.29 18.03
C GLY A 567 30.57 -21.74 18.12
N LYS A 568 29.66 -22.72 18.31
CA LYS A 568 30.03 -24.13 18.19
C LYS A 568 30.45 -24.44 16.77
N HIS A 569 31.48 -25.28 16.63
CA HIS A 569 32.04 -25.72 15.34
C HIS A 569 32.78 -24.64 14.55
N PHE A 570 33.03 -23.46 15.12
CA PHE A 570 33.85 -22.40 14.52
C PHE A 570 35.07 -22.10 15.38
N THR A 571 36.23 -21.96 14.75
CA THR A 571 37.48 -21.50 15.39
C THR A 571 38.02 -20.31 14.62
N THR A 572 38.11 -19.16 15.26
CA THR A 572 38.53 -17.91 14.63
C THR A 572 40.01 -17.62 14.91
N HIS A 573 40.75 -17.16 13.90
CA HIS A 573 42.20 -16.88 14.00
C HIS A 573 42.55 -15.39 13.91
N VAL A 574 41.54 -14.54 13.69
CA VAL A 574 41.66 -13.09 13.56
C VAL A 574 40.61 -12.40 14.43
N LYS A 575 40.86 -11.13 14.77
CA LYS A 575 39.91 -10.28 15.49
C LYS A 575 39.61 -9.00 14.70
N GLN A 576 38.52 -8.34 15.06
CA GLN A 576 38.17 -7.06 14.47
C GLN A 576 39.30 -6.04 14.64
N GLY A 577 39.62 -5.33 13.56
CA GLY A 577 40.71 -4.36 13.48
C GLY A 577 42.06 -4.96 13.05
N ASP A 578 42.19 -6.29 12.96
CA ASP A 578 43.41 -6.90 12.42
C ASP A 578 43.56 -6.63 10.92
N ARG A 579 44.79 -6.40 10.48
CA ARG A 579 45.14 -6.36 9.06
C ARG A 579 45.43 -7.78 8.57
N VAL A 580 44.90 -8.14 7.41
CA VAL A 580 45.04 -9.46 6.80
C VAL A 580 45.62 -9.37 5.39
N THR A 581 46.39 -10.38 5.00
CA THR A 581 46.90 -10.55 3.64
C THR A 581 46.08 -11.57 2.87
N LYS A 582 45.91 -11.37 1.56
CA LYS A 582 45.24 -12.33 0.66
C LYS A 582 45.76 -13.76 0.89
N GLY A 583 44.84 -14.72 1.07
CA GLY A 583 45.15 -16.12 1.34
C GLY A 583 45.48 -16.45 2.81
N GLN A 584 45.41 -15.48 3.73
CA GLN A 584 45.55 -15.74 5.17
C GLN A 584 44.33 -16.47 5.71
N LEU A 585 44.55 -17.48 6.57
CA LEU A 585 43.47 -18.21 7.25
C LEU A 585 42.76 -17.29 8.26
N LEU A 586 41.43 -17.23 8.15
CA LEU A 586 40.57 -16.39 8.99
C LEU A 586 39.80 -17.21 10.02
N THR A 587 39.12 -18.26 9.57
CA THR A 587 38.21 -19.08 10.37
C THR A 587 38.25 -20.54 9.90
N GLU A 588 38.32 -21.48 10.82
CA GLU A 588 38.06 -22.90 10.57
C GLU A 588 36.66 -23.27 11.06
N PHE A 589 35.98 -24.15 10.34
CA PHE A 589 34.64 -24.63 10.67
C PHE A 589 34.44 -26.10 10.33
N ASP A 590 33.67 -26.82 11.15
CA ASP A 590 33.40 -28.26 10.93
C ASP A 590 32.14 -28.47 10.08
N ILE A 591 32.33 -28.78 8.80
CA ILE A 591 31.25 -29.00 7.84
C ILE A 591 30.34 -30.16 8.28
N ALA A 592 30.90 -31.27 8.77
CA ALA A 592 30.13 -32.47 9.10
C ALA A 592 29.20 -32.19 10.28
N GLU A 593 29.70 -31.50 11.29
CA GLU A 593 28.91 -31.14 12.47
C GLU A 593 27.85 -30.06 12.17
N ILE A 594 28.16 -29.07 11.31
CA ILE A 594 27.18 -28.05 10.89
C ILE A 594 26.01 -28.69 10.14
N VAL A 595 26.30 -29.62 9.22
CA VAL A 595 25.27 -30.37 8.48
C VAL A 595 24.50 -31.30 9.42
N ALA A 596 25.18 -31.97 10.37
CA ALA A 596 24.52 -32.82 11.37
C ALA A 596 23.59 -32.03 12.30
N ALA A 597 23.90 -30.77 12.57
CA ALA A 597 23.05 -29.84 13.31
C ALA A 597 21.86 -29.30 12.48
N GLY A 598 21.77 -29.64 11.18
CA GLY A 598 20.65 -29.31 10.31
C GLY A 598 20.79 -27.98 9.55
N TYR A 599 21.98 -27.39 9.51
CA TYR A 599 22.22 -26.11 8.85
C TYR A 599 22.83 -26.29 7.44
N ASP A 600 22.52 -25.36 6.55
CA ASP A 600 23.06 -25.31 5.20
C ASP A 600 24.48 -24.69 5.23
N ILE A 601 25.44 -25.26 4.51
CA ILE A 601 26.85 -24.79 4.48
C ILE A 601 27.14 -23.80 3.33
N THR A 602 26.15 -23.51 2.48
CA THR A 602 26.26 -22.51 1.42
C THR A 602 26.79 -21.20 2.01
N THR A 603 27.89 -20.70 1.47
CA THR A 603 28.61 -19.54 2.01
C THR A 603 28.60 -18.39 1.01
N PRO A 604 27.74 -17.36 1.20
CA PRO A 604 27.76 -16.15 0.41
C PRO A 604 29.04 -15.33 0.63
N VAL A 605 29.58 -14.82 -0.46
CA VAL A 605 30.68 -13.85 -0.53
C VAL A 605 30.15 -12.64 -1.29
N ILE A 606 29.80 -11.58 -0.56
CA ILE A 606 29.09 -10.43 -1.10
C ILE A 606 29.86 -9.13 -0.92
N ILE A 607 29.62 -8.19 -1.83
CA ILE A 607 30.15 -6.84 -1.81
C ILE A 607 29.04 -5.92 -1.32
N THR A 608 29.13 -5.49 -0.06
CA THR A 608 28.06 -4.74 0.61
C THR A 608 27.96 -3.31 0.07
N ASN A 609 29.05 -2.74 -0.44
CA ASN A 609 29.10 -1.45 -1.12
C ASN A 609 29.08 -1.57 -2.65
N SER A 610 28.35 -2.57 -3.17
CA SER A 610 28.28 -2.90 -4.59
C SER A 610 27.85 -1.77 -5.52
N ASP A 611 27.17 -0.75 -5.00
CA ASP A 611 26.73 0.47 -5.69
C ASP A 611 27.86 1.45 -6.03
N LYS A 612 29.03 1.31 -5.38
CA LYS A 612 30.23 2.12 -5.67
C LYS A 612 31.02 1.65 -6.89
N TYR A 613 30.71 0.47 -7.41
CA TYR A 613 31.40 -0.14 -8.55
C TYR A 613 30.52 -0.07 -9.79
N LEU A 614 31.14 0.18 -10.95
CA LEU A 614 30.46 0.20 -12.24
C LEU A 614 29.86 -1.17 -12.57
N ASP A 615 30.58 -2.24 -12.23
CA ASP A 615 30.13 -3.61 -12.41
C ASP A 615 30.83 -4.57 -11.43
N ILE A 616 30.19 -5.71 -11.18
CA ILE A 616 30.70 -6.80 -10.34
C ILE A 616 30.55 -8.09 -11.12
N LEU A 617 31.67 -8.57 -11.64
CA LEU A 617 31.73 -9.76 -12.47
C LEU A 617 32.09 -10.97 -11.61
N VAL A 618 31.16 -11.91 -11.49
CA VAL A 618 31.40 -13.22 -10.89
C VAL A 618 31.96 -14.16 -11.96
N ILE A 619 32.81 -15.11 -11.57
CA ILE A 619 33.28 -16.13 -12.52
C ILE A 619 32.11 -17.00 -13.01
N ASP A 620 32.18 -17.45 -14.26
CA ASP A 620 31.23 -18.39 -14.87
C ASP A 620 31.57 -19.87 -14.58
N ASP A 621 32.68 -20.14 -13.89
CA ASP A 621 33.11 -21.51 -13.58
C ASP A 621 32.23 -22.13 -12.49
N LYS A 622 31.89 -23.42 -12.66
CA LYS A 622 31.05 -24.16 -11.71
C LYS A 622 31.75 -24.52 -10.40
N THR A 623 33.08 -24.52 -10.39
CA THR A 623 33.91 -24.84 -9.23
C THR A 623 35.03 -23.83 -9.12
N VAL A 624 35.48 -23.57 -7.88
CA VAL A 624 36.56 -22.64 -7.60
C VAL A 624 37.45 -23.18 -6.48
N LYS A 625 38.76 -22.92 -6.56
CA LYS A 625 39.71 -23.20 -5.47
C LYS A 625 40.03 -21.95 -4.66
N VAL A 626 40.50 -22.16 -3.43
CA VAL A 626 41.03 -21.06 -2.60
C VAL A 626 42.13 -20.31 -3.37
N GLY A 627 42.02 -18.98 -3.42
CA GLY A 627 43.00 -18.13 -4.09
C GLY A 627 42.76 -17.90 -5.59
N GLU A 628 41.91 -18.72 -6.24
CA GLU A 628 41.45 -18.45 -7.61
C GLU A 628 40.50 -17.26 -7.63
N ARG A 629 40.37 -16.60 -8.77
CA ARG A 629 39.48 -15.44 -8.91
C ARG A 629 38.02 -15.86 -8.68
N LEU A 630 37.28 -15.11 -7.87
CA LEU A 630 35.84 -15.30 -7.68
C LEU A 630 35.04 -14.10 -8.17
N ILE A 631 35.50 -12.89 -7.84
CA ILE A 631 34.81 -11.64 -8.16
C ILE A 631 35.82 -10.63 -8.73
N THR A 632 35.43 -9.93 -9.80
CA THR A 632 36.15 -8.76 -10.33
C THR A 632 35.28 -7.53 -10.17
N LEU A 633 35.79 -6.54 -9.46
CA LEU A 633 35.14 -5.24 -9.31
C LEU A 633 35.68 -4.30 -10.37
N VAL A 634 34.76 -3.65 -11.08
CA VAL A 634 35.06 -2.67 -12.10
C VAL A 634 34.85 -1.29 -11.50
N ILE A 635 35.93 -0.51 -11.38
CA ILE A 635 35.93 0.84 -10.81
C ILE A 635 35.63 1.87 -11.89
#